data_AF-A0A3D4BGQ0-F1
#
_entry.id   AF-A0A3D4BGQ0-F1
#
_cell.length_a   1.000
_cell.length_b   1.000
_cell.length_c   1.000
_cell.angle_alpha   90.00
_cell.angle_beta   90.00
_cell.angle_gamma   90.00
#
_symmetry.space_group_name_H-M   'P 1'
#
loop_
_entity.id
_entity.type
_entity.pdbx_description
1 polymer ?
#
loop_
_entity_poly.entity_id
_entity_poly.type
_entity_poly.pdbx_seq_one_letter_code
_entity_poly.pdbx_strand_id
1 'polypeptide(L)'
;MPELPQANKKDLEMLPDLDSHNEQIEKALNHLLSKRESFAIIDKGRTQEEKSIVYVENGHFYGMGYLSSDIIINEITELKEHVTRYASNQYIMQLIYSYSEKYSYKVKKQEALLYEMQKM
;
A
#
# COMPACT_ATOMS: atom_id res chain seq x y z
N MET A 1 -44.42 6.07 25.40
CA MET A 1 -43.50 6.39 24.28
C MET A 1 -42.34 7.15 24.89
N PRO A 2 -41.09 6.67 24.83
CA PRO A 2 -39.96 7.46 25.30
C PRO A 2 -39.76 8.65 24.34
N GLU A 3 -39.69 9.86 24.89
CA GLU A 3 -39.37 11.05 24.13
C GLU A 3 -37.96 10.93 23.55
N LEU A 4 -37.83 11.25 22.25
CA LEU A 4 -36.51 11.35 21.61
C LEU A 4 -35.67 12.40 22.36
N PRO A 5 -34.37 12.16 22.56
CA PRO A 5 -33.50 13.14 23.18
C PRO A 5 -33.59 14.44 22.39
N GLN A 6 -34.06 15.50 23.06
CA GLN A 6 -34.18 16.84 22.50
C GLN A 6 -32.76 17.32 22.18
N ALA A 7 -32.33 17.20 20.93
CA ALA A 7 -31.07 17.77 20.47
C ALA A 7 -31.10 19.28 20.77
N ASN A 8 -30.16 19.75 21.58
CA ASN A 8 -30.09 21.13 22.02
C ASN A 8 -29.85 22.02 20.78
N LYS A 9 -30.70 23.03 20.58
CA LYS A 9 -30.66 23.91 19.39
C LYS A 9 -29.29 24.55 19.15
N LYS A 10 -28.51 24.77 20.22
CA LYS A 10 -27.14 25.29 20.15
C LYS A 10 -26.14 24.35 19.48
N ASP A 11 -26.36 23.04 19.56
CA ASP A 11 -25.44 22.05 18.98
C ASP A 11 -25.64 21.94 17.45
N LEU A 12 -26.85 22.27 16.95
CA LEU A 12 -27.17 22.31 15.52
C LEU A 12 -26.59 23.55 14.81
N GLU A 13 -26.43 24.67 15.52
CA GLU A 13 -25.85 25.92 14.96
C GLU A 13 -24.31 25.90 14.88
N MET A 14 -23.66 24.92 15.51
CA MET A 14 -22.20 24.72 15.47
C MET A 14 -21.75 23.64 14.46
N LEU A 15 -22.69 23.08 13.68
CA LEU A 15 -22.34 22.11 12.65
C LEU A 15 -21.66 22.83 11.48
N PRO A 16 -20.51 22.33 10.99
CA PRO A 16 -19.93 22.85 9.77
C PRO A 16 -20.93 22.72 8.62
N ASP A 17 -20.88 23.68 7.70
CA ASP A 17 -21.63 23.62 6.46
C ASP A 17 -21.47 22.25 5.80
N LEU A 18 -22.56 21.70 5.23
CA LEU A 18 -22.58 20.32 4.71
C LEU A 18 -21.48 20.10 3.67
N ASP A 19 -21.22 21.08 2.82
CA ASP A 19 -20.17 20.98 1.80
C ASP A 19 -18.78 21.04 2.45
N SER A 20 -18.58 21.91 3.44
CA SER A 20 -17.32 21.98 4.19
C SER A 20 -17.04 20.71 5.01
N HIS A 21 -18.07 20.10 5.58
CA HIS A 21 -17.97 18.84 6.31
C HIS A 21 -17.61 17.68 5.38
N ASN A 22 -18.32 17.56 4.25
CA ASN A 22 -18.08 16.54 3.25
C ASN A 22 -16.68 16.69 2.64
N GLU A 23 -16.24 17.91 2.34
CA GLU A 23 -14.89 18.17 1.82
C GLU A 23 -13.80 17.76 2.83
N GLN A 24 -14.01 17.99 4.12
CA GLN A 24 -13.09 17.54 5.17
C GLN A 24 -13.04 16.01 5.29
N ILE A 25 -14.20 15.34 5.19
CA ILE A 25 -14.28 13.88 5.18
C ILE A 25 -13.57 13.33 3.95
N GLU A 26 -13.82 13.88 2.76
CA GLU A 26 -13.17 13.48 1.53
C GLU A 26 -11.65 13.72 1.59
N LYS A 27 -11.19 14.85 2.14
CA LYS A 27 -9.75 15.10 2.36
C LYS A 27 -9.14 14.08 3.32
N ALA A 28 -9.82 13.72 4.40
CA ALA A 28 -9.34 12.72 5.35
C ALA A 28 -9.28 11.32 4.73
N LEU A 29 -10.30 10.93 3.95
CA LEU A 29 -10.34 9.67 3.20
C LEU A 29 -9.24 9.63 2.15
N ASN A 30 -9.08 10.69 1.35
CA ASN A 30 -8.03 10.80 0.35
C ASN A 30 -6.64 10.74 0.98
N HIS A 31 -6.42 11.39 2.13
CA HIS A 31 -5.16 11.32 2.85
C HIS A 31 -4.87 9.92 3.44
N LEU A 32 -5.91 9.20 3.85
CA LEU A 32 -5.78 7.81 4.31
C LEU A 32 -5.51 6.85 3.14
N LEU A 33 -6.17 7.06 2.01
CA LEU A 33 -6.00 6.27 0.79
C LEU A 33 -4.66 6.57 0.12
N SER A 34 -4.18 7.81 0.13
CA SER A 34 -2.88 8.20 -0.43
C SER A 34 -1.71 7.60 0.35
N LYS A 35 -1.92 7.21 1.61
CA LYS A 35 -0.93 6.48 2.41
C LYS A 35 -0.85 5.00 2.06
N ARG A 36 -1.78 4.48 1.26
CA ARG A 36 -1.73 3.10 0.76
C ARG A 36 -0.74 3.01 -0.39
N GLU A 37 0.54 3.07 -0.04
CA GLU A 37 1.60 2.97 -1.02
C GLU A 37 1.68 1.54 -1.57
N SER A 38 1.83 1.44 -2.89
CA SER A 38 2.24 0.21 -3.55
C SER A 38 3.77 0.17 -3.65
N PHE A 39 4.37 -0.94 -3.27
CA PHE A 39 5.80 -1.11 -3.29
C PHE A 39 6.17 -2.57 -3.41
N ALA A 40 7.40 -2.83 -3.85
CA ALA A 40 8.02 -4.14 -3.79
C ALA A 40 9.22 -4.12 -2.85
N ILE A 41 9.43 -5.23 -2.16
CA ILE A 41 10.66 -5.50 -1.43
C ILE A 41 11.46 -6.49 -2.26
N ILE A 42 12.71 -6.13 -2.58
CA ILE A 42 13.62 -6.98 -3.34
C ILE A 42 14.75 -7.43 -2.44
N ASP A 43 14.99 -8.73 -2.40
CA ASP A 43 16.06 -9.32 -1.61
C ASP A 43 16.77 -10.45 -2.37
N LYS A 44 17.80 -11.03 -1.75
CA LYS A 44 18.50 -12.20 -2.28
C LYS A 44 17.52 -13.37 -2.45
N GLY A 45 17.56 -14.01 -3.61
CA GLY A 45 16.79 -15.21 -3.90
C GLY A 45 17.42 -16.46 -3.30
N ARG A 46 16.97 -17.63 -3.80
CA ARG A 46 17.47 -18.94 -3.36
C ARG A 46 18.89 -19.21 -3.86
N THR A 47 19.19 -18.71 -5.05
CA THR A 47 20.51 -18.77 -5.69
C THR A 47 21.06 -17.36 -5.87
N GLN A 48 22.34 -17.24 -6.23
CA GLN A 48 22.93 -15.93 -6.55
C GLN A 48 22.37 -15.32 -7.84
N GLU A 49 21.78 -16.15 -8.70
CA GLU A 49 21.20 -15.77 -9.98
C GLU A 49 19.74 -15.35 -9.85
N GLU A 50 19.14 -15.45 -8.66
CA GLU A 50 17.74 -15.08 -8.42
C GLU A 50 17.60 -14.02 -7.31
N LYS A 51 16.54 -13.21 -7.41
CA LYS A 51 16.11 -12.23 -6.42
C LYS A 51 14.73 -12.62 -5.91
N SER A 52 14.52 -12.54 -4.61
CA SER A 52 13.19 -12.68 -4.01
C SER A 52 12.45 -11.35 -4.12
N ILE A 53 11.18 -11.40 -4.48
CA ILE A 53 10.31 -10.24 -4.51
C ILE A 53 9.04 -10.46 -3.69
N VAL A 54 8.69 -9.45 -2.90
CA VAL A 54 7.43 -9.35 -2.18
C VAL A 54 6.73 -8.09 -2.67
N TYR A 55 5.52 -8.22 -3.21
CA TYR A 55 4.77 -7.10 -3.77
C TYR A 55 3.58 -6.75 -2.89
N VAL A 56 3.44 -5.45 -2.60
CA VAL A 56 2.32 -4.84 -1.91
C VAL A 56 1.63 -3.89 -2.86
N GLU A 57 0.32 -4.07 -3.02
CA GLU A 57 -0.51 -3.24 -3.89
C GLU A 57 -1.56 -2.53 -3.05
N ASN A 58 -1.58 -1.20 -3.13
CA ASN A 58 -2.52 -0.35 -2.40
C ASN A 58 -2.58 -0.70 -0.89
N GLY A 59 -1.41 -0.89 -0.28
CA GLY A 59 -1.30 -1.26 1.14
C GLY A 59 -1.77 -2.68 1.50
N HIS A 60 -2.00 -3.55 0.52
CA HIS A 60 -2.36 -4.95 0.72
C HIS A 60 -1.28 -5.86 0.14
N PHE A 61 -0.95 -6.92 0.86
CA PHE A 61 -0.02 -7.94 0.37
C PHE A 61 -0.62 -8.62 -0.85
N TYR A 62 0.01 -8.43 -2.00
CA TYR A 62 -0.44 -9.02 -3.24
C TYR A 62 0.10 -10.44 -3.39
N GLY A 63 1.40 -10.60 -3.15
CA GLY A 63 2.06 -11.88 -3.29
C GLY A 63 3.57 -11.83 -3.18
N MET A 64 4.20 -12.99 -3.33
CA MET A 64 5.65 -13.14 -3.34
C MET A 64 6.11 -14.06 -4.48
N GLY A 65 7.36 -13.90 -4.90
CA GLY A 65 7.93 -14.63 -6.02
C GLY A 65 9.44 -14.56 -6.07
N TYR A 66 9.99 -15.12 -7.15
CA TYR A 66 11.40 -15.08 -7.47
C TYR A 66 11.57 -14.61 -8.90
N LEU A 67 12.54 -13.74 -9.10
CA LEU A 67 12.92 -13.17 -10.38
C LEU A 67 14.35 -13.57 -10.67
N SER A 68 14.65 -13.90 -11.93
CA SER A 68 16.05 -13.99 -12.35
C SER A 68 16.72 -12.62 -12.19
N SER A 69 17.99 -12.61 -11.80
CA SER A 69 18.76 -11.38 -11.61
C SER A 69 18.96 -10.61 -12.91
N ASP A 70 18.84 -11.30 -14.06
CA ASP A 70 18.98 -10.78 -15.41
C ASP A 70 17.65 -10.28 -16.00
N ILE A 71 16.52 -10.46 -15.29
CA ILE A 71 15.22 -9.98 -15.75
C ILE A 71 15.10 -8.47 -15.51
N ILE A 72 14.90 -7.76 -16.61
CA ILE A 72 14.53 -6.34 -16.66
C ILE A 72 13.01 -6.28 -16.73
N ILE A 73 12.37 -5.78 -15.67
CA ILE A 73 10.92 -5.59 -15.65
C ILE A 73 10.63 -4.16 -16.06
N ASN A 74 9.88 -4.00 -17.14
CA ASN A 74 9.53 -2.67 -17.64
C ASN A 74 8.17 -2.21 -17.11
N GLU A 75 7.32 -3.16 -16.72
CA GLU A 75 5.97 -2.88 -16.23
C GLU A 75 5.62 -3.71 -14.99
N ILE A 76 4.78 -3.13 -14.12
CA ILE A 76 4.24 -3.85 -12.95
C ILE A 76 3.42 -5.08 -13.37
N THR A 77 2.86 -5.09 -14.58
CA THR A 77 2.14 -6.25 -15.13
C THR A 77 3.05 -7.46 -15.25
N GLU A 78 4.24 -7.28 -15.82
CA GLU A 78 5.28 -8.34 -15.93
C GLU A 78 5.72 -8.81 -14.54
N LEU A 79 5.90 -7.87 -13.60
CA LEU A 79 6.20 -8.23 -12.21
C LEU A 79 5.14 -9.16 -11.62
N LYS A 80 3.86 -8.87 -11.86
CA LYS A 80 2.73 -9.66 -11.34
C LYS A 80 2.68 -11.07 -11.93
N GLU A 81 3.24 -11.31 -13.12
CA GLU A 81 3.33 -12.65 -13.72
C GLU A 81 4.32 -13.55 -12.97
N HIS A 82 5.37 -12.95 -12.39
CA HIS A 82 6.37 -13.66 -11.60
C HIS A 82 6.04 -13.75 -10.11
N VAL A 83 4.96 -13.11 -9.67
CA VAL A 83 4.52 -13.08 -8.28
C VAL A 83 3.32 -14.01 -8.10
N THR A 84 3.46 -14.99 -7.21
CA THR A 84 2.33 -15.84 -6.83
C THR A 84 1.43 -15.07 -5.87
N ARG A 85 0.15 -14.93 -6.21
CA ARG A 85 -0.84 -14.26 -5.37
C ARG A 85 -1.16 -15.08 -4.12
N TYR A 86 -1.25 -14.40 -2.99
CA TYR A 86 -1.63 -14.99 -1.71
C TYR A 86 -2.69 -14.14 -1.02
N ALA A 87 -3.44 -14.75 -0.10
CA ALA A 87 -4.40 -14.01 0.71
C ALA A 87 -3.66 -13.02 1.61
N SER A 88 -4.02 -11.74 1.52
CA SER A 88 -3.48 -10.71 2.40
C SER A 88 -4.03 -10.87 3.82
N ASN A 89 -3.17 -10.77 4.83
CA ASN A 89 -3.56 -10.74 6.24
C ASN A 89 -2.85 -9.56 6.94
N GLN A 90 -3.52 -8.93 7.90
CA GLN A 90 -2.96 -7.87 8.75
C GLN A 90 -1.63 -8.27 9.39
N TYR A 91 -1.50 -9.52 9.84
CA TYR A 91 -0.24 -10.01 10.40
C TYR A 91 0.91 -9.99 9.38
N ILE A 92 0.66 -10.46 8.15
CA ILE A 92 1.64 -10.44 7.06
C ILE A 92 2.03 -8.99 6.75
N MET A 93 1.05 -8.10 6.68
CA MET A 93 1.31 -6.67 6.45
C MET A 93 2.18 -6.07 7.55
N GLN A 94 1.92 -6.39 8.82
CA GLN A 94 2.72 -5.89 9.94
C GLN A 94 4.18 -6.37 9.84
N LEU A 95 4.40 -7.63 9.45
CA LEU A 95 5.75 -8.15 9.19
C LEU A 95 6.43 -7.43 8.03
N ILE A 96 5.71 -7.21 6.92
CA ILE A 96 6.21 -6.51 5.74
C ILE A 96 6.60 -5.07 6.12
N TYR A 97 5.74 -4.34 6.84
CA TYR A 97 6.04 -2.98 7.28
C TYR A 97 7.25 -2.94 8.20
N SER A 98 7.31 -3.82 9.21
CA SER A 98 8.46 -3.91 10.12
C SER A 98 9.77 -4.21 9.38
N TYR A 99 9.72 -5.07 8.36
CA TYR A 99 10.87 -5.36 7.51
C TYR A 99 11.25 -4.16 6.65
N SER A 100 10.26 -3.49 6.05
CA SER A 100 10.45 -2.33 5.18
C SER A 100 11.07 -1.13 5.91
N GLU A 101 10.68 -0.89 7.17
CA GLU A 101 11.27 0.15 8.02
C GLU A 101 12.73 -0.17 8.35
N LYS A 102 13.03 -1.43 8.67
CA LYS A 102 14.39 -1.86 9.01
C LYS A 102 15.33 -1.86 7.80
N TYR A 103 14.81 -2.16 6.62
CA TYR A 103 15.60 -2.31 5.39
C TYR A 103 15.05 -1.43 4.26
N SER A 104 14.88 -0.14 4.54
CA SER A 104 14.29 0.83 3.60
C SER A 104 14.99 0.88 2.24
N TYR A 105 16.30 0.60 2.18
CA TYR A 105 17.07 0.52 0.93
C TYR A 105 16.69 -0.66 0.01
N LYS A 106 16.01 -1.68 0.54
CA LYS A 106 15.47 -2.83 -0.22
C LYS A 106 14.04 -2.58 -0.71
N VAL A 107 13.40 -1.53 -0.23
CA VAL A 107 12.02 -1.17 -0.58
C VAL A 107 12.06 -0.29 -1.82
N LYS A 108 11.27 -0.66 -2.82
CA LYS A 108 11.16 0.07 -4.09
C LYS A 108 9.69 0.44 -4.29
N LYS A 109 9.40 1.74 -4.32
CA LYS A 109 8.03 2.25 -4.56
C LYS A 109 7.59 1.94 -5.98
N GLN A 110 6.29 1.75 -6.22
CA GLN A 110 5.74 1.47 -7.56
C GLN A 110 6.20 2.46 -8.63
N GLU A 111 6.27 3.75 -8.31
CA GLU A 111 6.70 4.82 -9.23
C GLU A 111 8.20 4.75 -9.55
N ALA A 112 9.02 4.29 -8.59
CA ALA A 112 10.48 4.16 -8.73
C ALA A 112 10.91 2.78 -9.25
N LEU A 113 10.05 1.76 -9.12
CA LEU A 113 10.27 0.39 -9.60
C LEU A 113 10.52 0.38 -11.11
N LEU A 114 9.72 1.13 -11.87
CA LEU A 114 9.83 1.19 -13.34
C LEU A 114 11.19 1.73 -13.83
N TYR A 115 11.75 2.73 -13.13
CA TYR A 115 13.02 3.36 -13.52
C TYR A 115 14.25 2.52 -13.16
N GLU A 116 14.20 1.83 -12.01
CA GLU A 116 15.34 1.03 -11.52
C GLU A 116 15.40 -0.35 -12.17
N MET A 117 14.25 -0.93 -12.51
CA MET A 117 14.19 -2.20 -13.21
C MET A 117 14.63 -2.11 -14.67
N GLN A 118 14.66 -0.89 -15.26
CA GLN A 118 15.27 -0.59 -16.56
C GLN A 118 16.80 -0.44 -16.52
N LYS A 119 17.40 -0.29 -15.33
CA LYS A 119 18.84 -0.01 -15.13
C LYS A 119 19.63 -1.16 -14.51
N MET A 120 18.94 -2.19 -14.02
CA MET A 120 19.54 -3.48 -13.65
C MET A 120 19.75 -4.33 -14.89
#